data_AF-A0A524LKT3-F1
#
_entry.id   AF-A0A524LKT3-F1
#
_cell.length_a   1.000
_cell.length_b   1.000
_cell.length_c   1.000
_cell.angle_alpha   90.00
_cell.angle_beta   90.00
_cell.angle_gamma   90.00
#
_symmetry.space_group_name_H-M   'P 1'
#
loop_
_entity.id
_entity.type
_entity.pdbx_description
1 polymer ?
#
loop_
_entity_poly.entity_id
_entity_poly.type
_entity_poly.pdbx_seq_one_letter_code
_entity_poly.pdbx_strand_id
1 'polypeptide(L)'
;GGLLKQRNLVLVDFKLEFGQTEKGYIVLADEMSPDTMRIWDSSTTSMDKDVFREDKGDLIATYTRVFEEMKKAKSQDVKPRREIVQVVVEPKSGIKNPPGEVTKKALGRLGFAEVDEVRMGKVFSITLKRPITTEILNQLAIMNVKLLSNPISENNKVRIE
;
A
#
# COMPACT_ATOMS: atom_id res chain seq x y z
N GLY A 1 7.99 -7.62 -15.79
CA GLY A 1 7.35 -8.81 -15.19
C GLY A 1 7.68 -8.85 -13.72
N GLY A 2 6.76 -9.35 -12.89
CA GLY A 2 6.97 -9.51 -11.44
C GLY A 2 8.10 -10.50 -11.11
N LEU A 3 8.56 -10.49 -9.85
CA LEU A 3 9.77 -11.19 -9.40
C LEU A 3 9.78 -12.69 -9.74
N LEU A 4 8.72 -13.42 -9.40
CA LEU A 4 8.61 -14.87 -9.65
C LEU A 4 8.68 -15.20 -11.14
N LYS A 5 8.03 -14.40 -11.99
CA LYS A 5 8.06 -14.61 -13.45
C LYS A 5 9.46 -14.47 -14.03
N GLN A 6 10.31 -13.61 -13.46
CA GLN A 6 11.72 -13.48 -13.87
C GLN A 6 12.56 -14.72 -13.48
N ARG A 7 12.03 -15.57 -12.60
CA ARG A 7 12.63 -16.82 -12.13
C ARG A 7 11.94 -18.06 -12.69
N ASN A 8 11.16 -17.90 -13.76
CA ASN A 8 10.35 -18.97 -14.37
C ASN A 8 9.37 -19.63 -13.38
N LEU A 9 8.93 -18.88 -12.38
CA LEU A 9 7.89 -19.26 -11.43
C LEU A 9 6.62 -18.44 -11.69
N VAL A 10 5.48 -19.07 -11.51
CA VAL A 10 4.15 -18.50 -11.70
C VAL A 10 3.41 -18.57 -10.37
N LEU A 11 3.06 -17.41 -9.81
CA LEU A 11 2.16 -17.34 -8.66
C LEU A 11 0.73 -17.49 -9.17
N VAL A 12 0.08 -18.60 -8.82
CA VAL A 12 -1.31 -18.88 -9.20
C VAL A 12 -2.25 -18.16 -8.24
N ASP A 13 -2.04 -18.37 -6.94
CA ASP A 13 -2.72 -17.67 -5.86
C ASP A 13 -1.96 -17.80 -4.54
N PHE A 14 -2.50 -17.16 -3.51
CA PHE A 14 -1.94 -17.12 -2.18
C PHE A 14 -3.03 -16.84 -1.15
N LYS A 15 -2.73 -17.18 0.11
CA LYS A 15 -3.50 -16.77 1.28
C LYS A 15 -2.59 -15.88 2.14
N LEU A 16 -3.12 -14.77 2.67
CA LEU A 16 -2.43 -13.93 3.64
C LEU A 16 -3.30 -13.75 4.87
N GLU A 17 -2.64 -13.73 6.03
CA GLU A 17 -3.24 -13.34 7.29
C GLU A 17 -2.76 -11.95 7.74
N PHE A 18 -3.72 -11.13 8.18
CA PHE A 18 -3.46 -9.78 8.65
C PHE A 18 -3.82 -9.66 10.12
N GLY A 19 -2.96 -9.00 10.88
CA GLY A 19 -3.20 -8.62 12.27
C GLY A 19 -3.54 -7.15 12.39
N GLN A 20 -4.00 -6.75 13.58
CA GLN A 20 -4.16 -5.35 13.95
C GLN A 20 -3.21 -5.02 15.09
N THR A 21 -2.46 -3.93 14.94
CA THR A 21 -1.60 -3.39 16.02
C THR A 21 -2.47 -2.73 17.11
N GLU A 22 -1.90 -2.50 18.31
CA GLU A 22 -2.58 -1.79 19.41
C GLU A 22 -3.13 -0.41 19.01
N LYS A 23 -2.51 0.23 18.01
CA LYS A 23 -2.91 1.54 17.48
C LYS A 23 -3.96 1.46 16.36
N GLY A 24 -4.49 0.26 16.09
CA GLY A 24 -5.52 0.03 15.09
C GLY A 24 -5.02 -0.16 13.65
N TYR A 25 -3.70 -0.11 13.40
CA TYR A 25 -3.15 -0.32 12.05
C TYR A 25 -3.19 -1.80 11.67
N ILE A 26 -3.69 -2.08 10.45
CA ILE A 26 -3.63 -3.41 9.84
C ILE A 26 -2.20 -3.68 9.38
N VAL A 27 -1.64 -4.82 9.76
CA VAL A 27 -0.29 -5.27 9.39
C VAL A 27 -0.36 -6.67 8.80
N LEU A 28 0.51 -6.96 7.85
CA LEU A 28 0.73 -8.34 7.39
C LEU A 28 1.35 -9.14 8.54
N ALA A 29 0.69 -10.21 8.96
CA ALA A 29 1.13 -11.06 10.07
C ALA A 29 1.62 -12.45 9.61
N ASP A 30 1.57 -12.70 8.30
CA ASP A 30 1.85 -14.00 7.71
C ASP A 30 3.31 -14.17 7.25
N GLU A 31 3.70 -15.42 7.05
CA GLU A 31 4.93 -15.79 6.35
C GLU A 31 4.67 -15.89 4.84
N MET A 32 5.60 -15.36 4.05
CA MET A 32 5.60 -15.52 2.59
C MET A 32 6.38 -16.79 2.23
N SER A 33 5.70 -17.94 2.07
CA SER A 33 6.34 -19.23 1.76
C SER A 33 5.54 -20.10 0.79
N PRO A 34 6.13 -21.16 0.20
CA PRO A 34 5.40 -22.13 -0.64
C PRO A 34 4.30 -22.93 0.09
N ASP A 35 4.18 -22.78 1.42
CA ASP A 35 3.07 -23.33 2.19
C ASP A 35 1.81 -22.46 2.11
N THR A 36 1.98 -21.14 2.00
CA THR A 36 0.91 -20.13 1.96
C THR A 36 0.58 -19.66 0.54
N MET A 37 1.29 -20.19 -0.46
CA MET A 37 1.15 -19.83 -1.89
C MET A 37 1.06 -21.05 -2.78
N ARG A 38 0.32 -20.93 -3.90
CA ARG A 38 0.41 -21.86 -5.02
C ARG A 38 1.35 -21.31 -6.08
N ILE A 39 2.49 -21.97 -6.24
CA ILE A 39 3.58 -21.56 -7.13
C ILE A 39 3.80 -22.70 -8.10
N TRP A 40 3.71 -22.41 -9.39
CA TRP A 40 4.04 -23.36 -10.45
C TRP A 40 5.31 -22.95 -11.17
N ASP A 41 5.98 -23.89 -11.82
CA ASP A 41 7.00 -23.55 -12.81
C ASP A 41 6.37 -23.14 -14.15
N SER A 42 7.19 -22.68 -15.09
CA SER A 42 6.73 -22.29 -16.43
C SER A 42 6.15 -23.44 -17.25
N SER A 43 6.34 -24.69 -16.83
CA SER A 43 5.74 -25.89 -17.43
C SER A 43 4.49 -26.37 -16.69
N THR A 44 3.87 -25.53 -15.85
CA THR A 44 2.64 -25.82 -15.10
C THR A 44 2.77 -26.94 -14.07
N THR A 45 4.00 -27.23 -13.62
CA THR A 45 4.25 -28.20 -12.54
C THR A 45 4.21 -27.48 -11.19
N SER A 46 3.54 -28.06 -10.19
CA SER A 46 3.50 -27.50 -8.83
C SER A 46 4.90 -27.47 -8.21
N MET A 47 5.21 -26.34 -7.58
CA MET A 47 6.44 -26.04 -6.86
C MET A 47 6.14 -25.67 -5.39
N ASP A 48 5.01 -26.11 -4.88
CA ASP A 48 4.46 -25.75 -3.57
C ASP A 48 4.01 -26.99 -2.79
N LYS A 49 3.29 -26.79 -1.68
CA LYS A 49 2.81 -27.87 -0.80
C LYS A 49 1.90 -28.88 -1.52
N ASP A 50 1.31 -28.54 -2.66
CA ASP A 50 0.50 -29.47 -3.45
C ASP A 50 1.33 -30.66 -3.95
N VAL A 51 2.66 -30.54 -4.06
CA VAL A 51 3.55 -31.69 -4.34
C VAL A 51 3.36 -32.81 -3.33
N PHE A 52 3.21 -32.47 -2.05
CA PHE A 52 2.91 -33.43 -0.99
C PHE A 52 1.44 -33.83 -0.95
N ARG A 53 0.52 -32.86 -1.09
CA ARG A 53 -0.93 -33.13 -1.00
C ARG A 53 -1.43 -34.07 -2.10
N GLU A 54 -0.81 -34.00 -3.27
CA GLU A 54 -1.20 -34.74 -4.47
C GLU A 54 -0.24 -35.89 -4.80
N ASP A 55 0.71 -36.20 -3.90
CA ASP A 55 1.73 -37.26 -4.06
C ASP A 55 2.50 -37.18 -5.39
N LYS A 56 2.89 -35.95 -5.77
CA LYS A 56 3.52 -35.62 -7.06
C LYS A 56 5.05 -35.65 -7.04
N GLY A 57 5.68 -35.88 -5.89
CA GLY A 57 7.14 -36.01 -5.77
C GLY A 57 7.71 -35.59 -4.43
N ASP A 58 9.01 -35.26 -4.44
CA ASP A 58 9.76 -34.88 -3.25
C ASP A 58 9.57 -33.39 -2.90
N LEU A 59 8.92 -33.14 -1.76
CA LEU A 59 8.66 -31.81 -1.22
C LEU A 59 9.96 -31.06 -0.89
N ILE A 60 10.96 -31.74 -0.31
CA ILE A 60 12.22 -31.11 0.14
C ILE A 60 13.01 -30.64 -1.08
N ALA A 61 13.12 -31.48 -2.10
CA ALA A 61 13.78 -31.12 -3.36
C ALA A 61 13.08 -29.95 -4.04
N THR A 62 11.75 -29.94 -4.03
CA THR A 62 10.93 -28.85 -4.58
C THR A 62 11.19 -27.52 -3.87
N TYR A 63 11.13 -27.52 -2.54
CA TYR A 63 11.33 -26.30 -1.73
C TYR A 63 12.77 -25.79 -1.86
N THR A 64 13.74 -26.70 -1.90
CA THR A 64 15.15 -26.35 -2.16
C THR A 64 15.29 -25.63 -3.50
N ARG A 65 14.64 -26.13 -4.56
CA ARG A 65 14.67 -25.49 -5.89
C ARG A 65 14.05 -24.09 -5.85
N VAL A 66 12.90 -23.91 -5.21
CA VAL A 66 12.28 -22.58 -5.07
C VAL A 66 13.20 -21.64 -4.29
N PHE A 67 13.78 -22.11 -3.19
CA PHE A 67 14.70 -21.32 -2.37
C PHE A 67 15.94 -20.87 -3.15
N GLU A 68 16.56 -21.76 -3.92
CA GLU A 68 17.73 -21.44 -4.73
C GLU A 68 17.41 -20.45 -5.86
N GLU A 69 16.22 -20.53 -6.47
CA GLU A 69 15.78 -19.51 -7.44
C GLU A 69 15.53 -18.15 -6.78
N MET A 70 14.93 -18.15 -5.59
CA MET A 70 14.67 -16.92 -4.83
C MET A 70 15.95 -16.27 -4.33
N LYS A 71 16.98 -17.04 -3.94
CA LYS A 71 18.31 -16.50 -3.59
C LYS A 71 18.99 -15.74 -4.72
N LYS A 72 18.71 -16.09 -5.97
CA LYS A 72 19.25 -15.40 -7.14
C LYS A 72 18.58 -14.05 -7.37
N ALA A 73 17.44 -13.78 -6.71
CA ALA A 73 16.76 -12.49 -6.76
C ALA A 73 17.63 -11.39 -6.17
N LYS A 74 17.95 -10.37 -6.97
CA LYS A 74 18.53 -9.13 -6.45
C LYS A 74 17.42 -8.10 -6.32
N SER A 75 17.46 -7.30 -5.27
CA SER A 75 16.52 -6.17 -5.07
C SER A 75 16.54 -5.18 -6.26
N GLN A 76 17.61 -5.20 -7.05
CA GLN A 76 17.82 -4.40 -8.26
C GLN A 76 17.00 -4.90 -9.47
N ASP A 77 16.61 -6.18 -9.49
CA ASP A 77 15.83 -6.81 -10.57
C ASP A 77 14.34 -6.45 -10.49
N VAL A 78 13.90 -5.95 -9.34
CA VAL A 78 12.57 -5.41 -9.13
C VAL A 78 12.60 -3.93 -9.50
N LYS A 79 12.09 -3.58 -10.69
CA LYS A 79 11.88 -2.17 -11.03
C LYS A 79 11.03 -1.54 -9.94
N PRO A 80 11.53 -0.52 -9.20
CA PRO A 80 10.75 0.09 -8.15
C PRO A 80 9.48 0.67 -8.75
N ARG A 81 8.34 0.19 -8.25
CA ARG A 81 7.05 0.80 -8.58
C ARG A 81 7.07 2.21 -8.00
N ARG A 82 6.79 3.20 -8.86
CA ARG A 82 6.46 4.54 -8.37
C ARG A 82 5.11 4.44 -7.69
N GLU A 83 5.03 4.91 -6.47
CA GLU A 83 3.78 4.97 -5.72
C GLU A 83 3.29 6.40 -5.69
N ILE A 84 1.99 6.58 -5.83
CA ILE A 84 1.36 7.88 -5.67
C ILE A 84 0.66 7.86 -4.32
N VAL A 85 0.96 8.85 -3.50
CA VAL A 85 0.27 9.07 -2.23
C VAL A 85 -0.41 10.42 -2.25
N GLN A 86 -1.62 10.46 -1.72
CA GLN A 86 -2.32 11.70 -1.46
C GLN A 86 -2.22 12.05 0.02
N VAL A 87 -1.74 13.24 0.33
CA VAL A 87 -1.87 13.83 1.66
C VAL A 87 -3.01 14.84 1.63
N VAL A 88 -4.12 14.48 2.28
CA VAL A 88 -5.28 15.35 2.45
C VAL A 88 -5.10 16.15 3.73
N VAL A 89 -5.12 17.48 3.63
CA VAL A 89 -4.96 18.40 4.77
C VAL A 89 -6.21 19.26 4.88
N GLU A 90 -6.86 19.19 6.04
CA GLU A 90 -8.16 19.83 6.30
C GLU A 90 -8.08 20.68 7.56
N PRO A 91 -8.69 21.87 7.61
CA PRO A 91 -8.74 22.65 8.84
C PRO A 91 -9.55 21.91 9.90
N LYS A 92 -9.04 21.86 11.14
CA LYS A 92 -9.70 21.20 12.28
C LYS A 92 -11.09 21.76 12.53
N SER A 93 -11.97 20.94 13.09
CA SER A 93 -13.29 21.38 13.53
C SER A 93 -13.16 22.56 14.50
N GLY A 94 -14.03 23.57 14.36
CA GLY A 94 -13.97 24.81 15.14
C GLY A 94 -12.91 25.83 14.70
N ILE A 95 -11.97 25.47 13.81
CA ILE A 95 -11.05 26.45 13.21
C ILE A 95 -11.72 27.14 12.03
N LYS A 96 -11.64 28.47 12.01
CA LYS A 96 -12.16 29.31 10.93
C LYS A 96 -11.55 28.91 9.58
N ASN A 97 -12.41 28.76 8.57
CA ASN A 97 -11.99 28.46 7.20
C ASN A 97 -12.56 29.50 6.23
N PRO A 98 -11.94 30.69 6.16
CA PRO A 98 -12.46 31.78 5.33
C PRO A 98 -12.69 31.41 3.85
N PRO A 99 -11.82 30.62 3.18
CA PRO A 99 -12.06 30.19 1.80
C PRO A 99 -13.35 29.36 1.65
N GLY A 100 -13.63 28.47 2.61
CA GLY A 100 -14.87 27.68 2.63
C GLY A 100 -16.10 28.54 2.85
N GLU A 101 -16.05 29.51 3.78
CA GLU A 101 -17.14 30.47 4.01
C GLU A 101 -17.48 31.29 2.76
N VAL A 102 -16.45 31.77 2.03
CA VAL A 102 -16.64 32.50 0.77
C VAL A 102 -17.28 31.61 -0.28
N THR A 103 -16.80 30.36 -0.40
CA THR A 103 -17.34 29.38 -1.36
C THR A 103 -18.81 29.04 -1.06
N LYS A 104 -19.16 28.83 0.22
CA LYS A 104 -20.54 28.58 0.65
C LYS A 104 -21.47 29.73 0.28
N LYS A 105 -21.03 30.97 0.48
CA LYS A 105 -21.80 32.16 0.08
C LYS A 105 -21.99 32.24 -1.44
N ALA A 106 -20.96 31.88 -2.21
CA ALA A 106 -21.05 31.85 -3.67
C ALA A 106 -22.03 30.78 -4.16
N LEU A 107 -21.99 29.57 -3.59
CA LEU A 107 -22.91 28.49 -3.93
C LEU A 107 -24.37 28.86 -3.64
N GLY A 108 -24.64 29.50 -2.48
CA GLY A 108 -25.99 29.98 -2.16
C GLY A 108 -26.52 31.02 -3.17
N ARG A 109 -25.66 31.92 -3.65
CA ARG A 109 -26.03 32.90 -4.70
C ARG A 109 -26.33 32.25 -6.06
N LEU A 110 -25.76 31.08 -6.31
CA LEU A 110 -26.00 30.30 -7.54
C LEU A 110 -27.23 29.38 -7.44
N GLY A 111 -27.93 29.38 -6.30
CA GLY A 111 -29.17 28.61 -6.11
C GLY A 111 -28.99 27.24 -5.43
N PHE A 112 -27.77 26.87 -5.02
CA PHE A 112 -27.49 25.64 -4.29
C PHE A 112 -27.80 25.81 -2.78
N ALA A 113 -29.09 25.94 -2.46
CA ALA A 113 -29.57 26.25 -1.11
C ALA A 113 -29.38 25.09 -0.11
N GLU A 114 -29.21 23.86 -0.60
CA GLU A 114 -28.98 22.65 0.18
C GLU A 114 -27.59 22.56 0.82
N VAL A 115 -26.65 23.43 0.43
CA VAL A 115 -25.27 23.42 0.97
C VAL A 115 -25.21 24.15 2.32
N ASP A 116 -25.11 23.38 3.40
CA ASP A 116 -25.07 23.90 4.77
C ASP A 116 -23.68 24.43 5.18
N GLU A 117 -22.61 23.67 4.92
CA GLU A 117 -21.21 24.04 5.21
C GLU A 117 -20.31 23.72 4.01
N VAL A 118 -19.27 24.53 3.81
CA VAL A 118 -18.14 24.20 2.94
C VAL A 118 -16.85 24.35 3.73
N ARG A 119 -16.02 23.30 3.75
CA ARG A 119 -14.64 23.36 4.23
C ARG A 119 -13.69 23.16 3.06
N MET A 120 -12.70 24.03 2.97
CA MET A 120 -11.63 23.95 1.98
C MET A 120 -10.31 23.57 2.64
N GLY A 121 -9.66 22.56 2.06
CA GLY A 121 -8.35 22.06 2.45
C GLY A 121 -7.37 22.03 1.28
N LYS A 122 -6.27 21.31 1.46
CA LYS A 122 -5.23 21.06 0.45
C LYS A 122 -5.11 19.56 0.20
N VAL A 123 -4.84 19.19 -1.04
CA VAL A 123 -4.46 17.81 -1.39
C VAL A 123 -3.10 17.85 -2.05
N PHE A 124 -2.12 17.17 -1.47
CA PHE A 124 -0.81 16.97 -2.06
C PHE A 124 -0.77 15.60 -2.72
N SER A 125 -0.67 15.55 -4.04
CA SER A 125 -0.35 14.32 -4.77
C SER A 125 1.17 14.20 -4.89
N ILE A 126 1.74 13.18 -4.25
CA ILE A 126 3.20 12.99 -4.14
C ILE A 126 3.55 11.68 -4.83
N THR A 127 4.39 11.76 -5.86
CA THR A 127 4.97 10.58 -6.50
C THR A 127 6.28 10.19 -5.81
N LEU A 128 6.31 9.00 -5.22
CA LEU A 128 7.47 8.43 -4.57
C LEU A 128 8.33 7.64 -5.58
N LYS A 129 9.66 7.74 -5.44
CA LYS A 129 10.61 7.04 -6.30
C LYS A 129 10.73 5.54 -6.01
N ARG A 130 10.17 5.09 -4.88
CA ARG A 130 10.27 3.71 -4.39
C ARG A 130 8.93 3.30 -3.74
N PRO A 131 8.64 1.99 -3.65
CA PRO A 131 7.44 1.48 -3.00
C PRO A 131 7.31 1.96 -1.56
N ILE A 132 6.07 2.05 -1.06
CA ILE A 132 5.80 2.45 0.32
C ILE A 132 6.39 1.40 1.28
N THR A 133 7.20 1.89 2.23
CA THR A 133 7.77 1.10 3.31
C THR A 133 7.51 1.82 4.64
N THR A 134 7.70 1.14 5.77
CA THR A 134 7.62 1.75 7.11
C THR A 134 8.53 2.98 7.23
N GLU A 135 9.74 2.92 6.65
CA GLU A 135 10.66 4.06 6.60
C GLU A 135 10.02 5.27 5.89
N ILE A 136 9.42 5.06 4.73
CA ILE A 136 8.77 6.14 3.97
C ILE A 136 7.54 6.68 4.68
N LEU A 137 6.75 5.81 5.30
CA LEU A 137 5.60 6.25 6.09
C LEU A 137 6.04 7.16 7.25
N ASN A 138 7.14 6.81 7.92
CA ASN A 138 7.74 7.67 8.95
C ASN A 138 8.22 9.00 8.36
N GLN A 139 8.85 8.99 7.18
CA GLN A 139 9.26 10.21 6.49
C GLN A 139 8.05 11.08 6.08
N LEU A 140 6.96 10.49 5.57
CA LEU A 140 5.72 11.20 5.26
C LEU A 140 5.10 11.83 6.52
N ALA A 141 5.11 11.13 7.64
CA ALA A 141 4.66 11.70 8.92
C ALA A 141 5.50 12.92 9.33
N ILE A 142 6.82 12.87 9.13
CA ILE A 142 7.72 14.01 9.37
C ILE A 142 7.42 15.15 8.39
N MET A 143 7.21 14.87 7.10
CA MET A 143 6.83 15.88 6.09
C MET A 143 5.52 16.57 6.46
N ASN A 144 4.54 15.81 6.98
CA ASN A 144 3.25 16.35 7.39
C ASN A 144 3.38 17.36 8.53
N VAL A 145 4.18 17.06 9.55
CA VAL A 145 4.38 17.94 10.70
C VAL A 145 5.26 19.14 10.36
N LYS A 146 6.28 18.95 9.51
CA LYS A 146 7.26 20.00 9.22
C LYS A 146 6.81 20.99 8.14
N LEU A 147 6.00 20.55 7.18
CA LEU A 147 5.74 21.35 5.98
C LEU A 147 4.30 21.27 5.45
N LEU A 148 3.74 20.06 5.31
CA LEU A 148 2.50 19.90 4.54
C LEU A 148 1.26 20.35 5.32
N SER A 149 1.30 20.29 6.65
CA SER A 149 0.19 20.72 7.51
C SER A 149 0.69 21.51 8.72
N ASN A 150 -0.15 22.41 9.21
CA ASN A 150 0.02 23.03 10.52
C ASN A 150 -0.67 22.15 11.58
N PRO A 151 0.07 21.47 12.47
CA PRO A 151 -0.50 20.54 13.44
C PRO A 151 -1.41 21.20 14.48
N ILE A 152 -1.35 22.52 14.65
CA ILE A 152 -2.22 23.25 15.57
C ILE A 152 -3.62 23.39 14.97
N SER A 153 -3.71 23.82 13.71
CA SER A 153 -4.97 24.24 13.07
C SER A 153 -5.52 23.27 12.03
N GLU A 154 -4.73 22.31 11.56
CA GLU A 154 -5.09 21.39 10.46
C GLU A 154 -4.95 19.92 10.91
N ASN A 155 -5.85 19.07 10.40
CA ASN A 155 -5.74 17.62 10.40
C ASN A 155 -5.12 17.17 9.08
N ASN A 156 -4.41 16.04 9.09
CA ASN A 156 -3.91 15.42 7.87
C ASN A 156 -4.24 13.92 7.82
N LYS A 157 -4.43 13.40 6.62
CA LYS A 157 -4.62 11.97 6.33
C LYS A 157 -3.82 11.60 5.09
N VAL A 158 -3.12 10.47 5.15
CA VAL A 158 -2.40 9.91 4.00
C VAL A 158 -3.26 8.82 3.37
N ARG A 159 -3.38 8.83 2.04
CA ARG A 159 -4.05 7.82 1.23
C ARG A 159 -3.09 7.30 0.17
N ILE A 160 -3.16 6.01 -0.12
CA ILE A 160 -2.39 5.36 -1.19
C ILE A 160 -3.34 5.19 -2.38
N GLU A 161 -2.88 5.54 -3.59
CA GLU A 161 -3.62 5.32 -4.84
C GLU A 161 -3.28 3.99 -5.51
#